data_AF-A0A1F9BJE1-F1
#
_entry.id   AF-A0A1F9BJE1-F1
#
_cell.length_a   1.000
_cell.length_b   1.000
_cell.length_c   1.000
_cell.angle_alpha   90.00
_cell.angle_beta   90.00
_cell.angle_gamma   90.00
#
_symmetry.space_group_name_H-M   'P 1'
#
loop_
_entity.id
_entity.type
_entity.pdbx_description
1 polymer ?
#
loop_
_entity_poly.entity_id
_entity_poly.type
_entity_poly.pdbx_seq_one_letter_code
_entity_poly.pdbx_strand_id
1 'polypeptide(L)'
;MLCPIVIRRHDGFQSYLLLDPEKPRELLRHWGFPEEFSVRPWLGSLDPLDAMEEWCEMLAEDPDNYSIADEENPDFCLERSFWDGIKWVGEADC
;
A
#
# COMPACT_ATOMS: atom_id res chain seq x y z
N MET A 1 15.78 -5.32 -3.66
CA MET A 1 14.85 -6.40 -4.07
C MET A 1 13.47 -5.78 -4.00
N LEU A 2 12.65 -5.94 -5.03
CA LEU A 2 11.27 -5.45 -4.98
C LEU A 2 10.41 -6.54 -4.39
N CYS A 3 9.72 -6.16 -3.32
CA CYS A 3 8.86 -7.06 -2.61
C CYS A 3 7.46 -7.01 -3.23
N PRO A 4 6.72 -8.13 -3.22
CA PRO A 4 5.29 -8.11 -3.50
C PRO A 4 4.59 -7.09 -2.61
N ILE A 5 3.54 -6.49 -3.16
CA ILE A 5 2.69 -5.51 -2.49
C ILE A 5 1.24 -6.00 -2.50
N VAL A 6 0.41 -5.36 -1.69
CA VAL A 6 -1.04 -5.54 -1.76
C VAL A 6 -1.67 -4.27 -2.32
N ILE A 7 -2.49 -4.42 -3.36
CA ILE A 7 -3.30 -3.36 -3.94
C ILE A 7 -4.72 -3.53 -3.42
N ARG A 8 -5.28 -2.47 -2.84
CA ARG A 8 -6.67 -2.38 -2.38
C ARG A 8 -7.44 -1.41 -3.28
N ARG A 9 -8.53 -1.86 -3.89
CA ARG A 9 -9.41 -1.04 -4.74
C ARG A 9 -10.71 -0.75 -4.02
N HIS A 10 -10.99 0.52 -3.75
CA HIS A 10 -12.19 0.93 -3.01
C HIS A 10 -12.66 2.30 -3.45
N ASP A 11 -13.98 2.47 -3.67
CA ASP A 11 -14.60 3.73 -4.12
C ASP A 11 -13.91 4.38 -5.34
N GLY A 12 -13.38 3.56 -6.25
CA GLY A 12 -12.65 4.03 -7.44
C GLY A 12 -11.23 4.52 -7.16
N PHE A 13 -10.72 4.38 -5.94
CA PHE A 13 -9.34 4.65 -5.56
C PHE A 13 -8.53 3.36 -5.43
N GLN A 14 -7.23 3.47 -5.69
CA GLN A 14 -6.25 2.45 -5.35
C GLN A 14 -5.43 2.91 -4.16
N SER A 15 -5.44 2.08 -3.12
CA SER A 15 -4.57 2.17 -1.94
C SER A 15 -3.60 1.01 -1.95
N TYR A 16 -2.51 1.16 -1.21
CA TYR A 16 -1.39 0.24 -1.34
C TYR A 16 -0.76 -0.12 -0.01
N LEU A 17 -0.35 -1.38 0.10
CA LEU A 17 0.46 -1.88 1.19
C LEU A 17 1.81 -2.32 0.66
N LEU A 18 2.84 -1.56 1.01
CA LEU A 18 4.21 -1.82 0.63
C LEU A 18 4.86 -2.69 1.72
N LEU A 19 5.25 -3.91 1.38
CA LEU A 19 5.79 -4.90 2.31
C LEU A 19 7.33 -4.93 2.29
N ASP A 20 7.95 -3.76 2.16
CA ASP A 20 9.40 -3.61 2.25
C ASP A 20 9.87 -4.04 3.66
N PRO A 21 10.79 -5.02 3.81
CA PRO A 21 11.26 -5.48 5.10
C PRO A 21 11.91 -4.41 5.98
N GLU A 22 12.47 -3.35 5.39
CA GLU A 22 13.09 -2.26 6.14
C GLU A 22 12.06 -1.22 6.58
N LYS A 23 11.03 -1.00 5.75
CA LYS A 23 10.08 0.11 5.88
C LYS A 23 8.68 -0.29 5.32
N PRO A 24 7.96 -1.19 6.00
CA PRO A 24 6.64 -1.60 5.54
C PRO A 24 5.57 -0.54 5.85
N ARG A 25 4.76 -0.16 4.87
CA ARG A 25 3.82 0.97 5.00
C ARG A 25 2.55 0.82 4.20
N GLU A 26 1.49 1.38 4.77
CA GLU A 26 0.23 1.65 4.09
C GLU A 26 0.27 3.02 3.42
N LEU A 27 -0.25 3.09 2.21
CA LEU A 27 -0.49 4.30 1.44
C LEU A 27 -1.97 4.33 1.09
N LEU A 28 -2.74 5.02 1.92
CA LEU A 28 -4.18 5.11 1.75
C LEU A 28 -4.53 6.31 0.87
N ARG A 29 -5.30 6.08 -0.19
CA ARG A 29 -5.80 7.12 -1.09
C ARG A 29 -7.31 7.26 -0.91
N HIS A 30 -7.79 8.49 -0.75
CA HIS A 30 -9.21 8.80 -0.58
C HIS A 30 -9.48 10.28 -0.91
N TRP A 31 -10.66 10.60 -1.44
CA TRP A 31 -11.04 11.99 -1.79
C TRP A 31 -11.02 12.96 -0.61
N GLY A 32 -11.15 12.44 0.61
CA GLY A 32 -11.15 13.22 1.86
C GLY A 32 -9.76 13.54 2.41
N PHE A 33 -8.68 13.06 1.79
CA PHE A 33 -7.31 13.34 2.26
C PHE A 33 -6.75 14.63 1.65
N PRO A 34 -5.96 15.40 2.43
CA PRO A 34 -5.35 16.62 1.92
C PRO A 34 -4.18 16.36 0.98
N GLU A 35 -3.44 15.26 1.18
CA GLU A 35 -2.42 14.77 0.24
C GLU A 35 -2.95 13.62 -0.62
N GLU A 36 -2.18 13.27 -1.67
CA GLU A 36 -2.49 12.14 -2.55
C GLU A 36 -2.56 10.81 -1.79
N PHE A 37 -1.73 10.64 -0.75
CA PHE A 37 -1.74 9.48 0.12
C PHE A 37 -1.58 9.87 1.59
N SER A 38 -2.40 9.27 2.45
CA SER A 38 -2.14 9.17 3.88
C SER A 38 -1.20 7.98 4.13
N VAL A 39 0.05 8.28 4.51
CA VAL A 39 1.09 7.27 4.79
C VAL A 39 1.01 6.81 6.23
N ARG A 40 1.09 5.50 6.48
CA ARG A 40 1.14 4.92 7.84
C ARG A 40 2.13 3.75 7.90
N PRO A 41 2.85 3.56 9.02
CA PRO A 41 3.64 2.35 9.22
C PRO A 41 2.76 1.11 9.29
N TRP A 42 3.13 0.06 8.59
CA TRP A 42 2.52 -1.26 8.71
C TRP A 42 3.27 -2.08 9.76
N LEU A 43 2.54 -2.65 10.71
CA LEU A 43 3.11 -3.42 11.82
C LEU A 43 2.67 -4.89 11.81
N GLY A 44 1.95 -5.31 10.78
CA GLY A 44 1.46 -6.67 10.60
C GLY A 44 2.46 -7.56 9.85
N SER A 45 1.94 -8.64 9.26
CA SER A 45 2.75 -9.60 8.51
C SER A 45 3.44 -8.97 7.29
N LEU A 46 4.62 -9.48 6.94
CA LEU A 46 5.29 -9.16 5.67
C LEU A 46 5.02 -10.21 4.59
N ASP A 47 4.39 -11.33 4.95
CA ASP A 47 3.90 -12.26 3.95
C ASP A 47 2.72 -11.62 3.20
N PRO A 48 2.70 -11.60 1.86
CA PRO A 48 1.68 -10.88 1.11
C PRO A 48 0.26 -11.39 1.31
N LEU A 49 0.09 -12.70 1.53
CA LEU A 49 -1.23 -13.28 1.74
C LEU A 49 -1.73 -12.93 3.14
N ASP A 50 -0.91 -13.19 4.16
CA ASP A 50 -1.27 -12.86 5.54
C ASP A 50 -1.50 -11.35 5.70
N ALA A 51 -0.65 -10.51 5.12
CA ALA A 51 -0.77 -9.06 5.19
C ALA A 51 -2.06 -8.55 4.50
N MET A 52 -2.43 -9.17 3.38
CA MET A 52 -3.70 -8.86 2.70
C MET A 52 -4.89 -9.22 3.57
N GLU A 53 -4.90 -10.42 4.17
CA GLU A 53 -5.98 -10.88 5.05
C GLU A 53 -6.10 -9.99 6.29
N GLU A 54 -4.98 -9.69 6.96
CA GLU A 54 -4.93 -8.80 8.11
C GLU A 54 -5.43 -7.40 7.77
N TRP A 55 -4.99 -6.83 6.64
CA TRP A 55 -5.38 -5.49 6.24
C TRP A 55 -6.87 -5.40 5.87
N CYS A 56 -7.38 -6.42 5.19
CA CYS A 56 -8.80 -6.58 4.86
C CYS A 56 -9.66 -6.67 6.13
N GLU A 57 -9.23 -7.46 7.13
CA GLU A 57 -9.92 -7.58 8.42
C GLU A 57 -9.89 -6.25 9.20
N MET A 58 -8.75 -5.57 9.25
CA MET A 58 -8.59 -4.28 9.94
C MET A 58 -9.52 -3.20 9.38
N LEU A 59 -9.75 -3.21 8.07
CA LEU A 59 -10.63 -2.26 7.40
C LEU A 59 -12.09 -2.73 7.31
N ALA A 60 -12.39 -3.95 7.77
CA ALA A 60 -13.71 -4.58 7.70
C ALA A 60 -14.29 -4.61 6.28
N GLU A 61 -13.47 -5.02 5.33
CA GLU A 61 -13.79 -5.02 3.89
C GLU A 61 -13.87 -6.42 3.28
N ASP A 62 -14.29 -6.46 2.02
CA ASP A 62 -14.32 -7.68 1.21
C ASP A 62 -12.92 -7.98 0.61
N PRO A 63 -12.38 -9.20 0.77
CA PRO A 63 -11.13 -9.62 0.15
C PRO A 63 -11.09 -9.47 -1.38
N ASP A 64 -12.24 -9.50 -2.06
CA ASP A 64 -12.33 -9.32 -3.52
C ASP A 64 -11.84 -7.93 -3.97
N ASN A 65 -11.77 -6.96 -3.06
CA ASN A 65 -11.20 -5.64 -3.34
C ASN A 65 -9.67 -5.62 -3.36
N TYR A 66 -9.02 -6.72 -2.98
CA TYR A 66 -7.59 -6.80 -2.78
C TYR A 66 -6.92 -7.69 -3.84
N SER A 67 -5.69 -7.35 -4.20
CA SER A 67 -4.88 -8.18 -5.08
C SER A 67 -3.41 -8.06 -4.73
N ILE A 68 -2.71 -9.18 -4.66
CA ILE A 68 -1.25 -9.20 -4.51
C ILE A 68 -0.63 -8.94 -5.89
N ALA A 69 0.35 -8.04 -5.94
CA ALA A 69 1.04 -7.66 -7.17
C ALA A 69 2.54 -7.50 -6.92
N ASP A 70 3.33 -7.63 -7.99
CA ASP A 70 4.76 -7.41 -7.98
C ASP A 70 5.17 -6.65 -9.26
N GLU A 71 6.47 -6.63 -9.57
CA GLU A 71 7.02 -5.97 -10.75
C GLU A 71 6.48 -6.48 -12.09
N GLU A 72 5.93 -7.70 -12.14
CA GLU A 72 5.36 -8.26 -13.36
C GLU A 72 3.96 -7.70 -13.63
N ASN A 73 3.35 -7.02 -12.64
CA ASN A 73 2.04 -6.41 -12.79
C ASN A 73 2.14 -5.04 -13.51
N PRO A 74 1.42 -4.82 -14.62
CA PRO A 74 1.45 -3.55 -15.34
C PRO A 74 0.98 -2.34 -14.51
N ASP A 75 -0.04 -2.52 -13.67
CA ASP A 75 -0.57 -1.46 -12.80
C ASP A 75 0.48 -1.08 -11.75
N PHE A 76 1.19 -2.07 -11.22
CA PHE A 76 2.32 -1.84 -10.33
C PHE A 76 3.37 -0.94 -10.99
N CYS A 77 3.80 -1.28 -12.20
CA CYS A 77 4.82 -0.51 -12.92
C CYS A 77 4.40 0.93 -13.20
N LEU A 78 3.13 1.13 -13.59
CA LEU A 78 2.59 2.45 -13.91
C LEU A 78 2.49 3.32 -12.65
N GLU A 79 1.97 2.75 -11.56
CA GLU A 79 1.72 3.54 -10.35
C GLU A 79 2.93 3.65 -9.42
N ARG A 80 4.01 2.91 -9.73
CA ARG A 80 5.20 2.90 -8.89
C ARG A 80 5.82 4.27 -8.67
N SER A 81 5.81 5.10 -9.71
CA SER A 81 6.36 6.44 -9.64
C SER A 81 5.63 7.35 -8.62
N PHE A 82 4.36 7.08 -8.32
CA PHE A 82 3.58 7.87 -7.36
C PHE A 82 3.98 7.59 -5.91
N TRP A 83 4.34 6.36 -5.56
CA TRP A 83 4.69 6.01 -4.19
C TRP A 83 6.19 5.96 -3.88
N ASP A 84 7.07 5.86 -4.87
CA ASP A 84 8.53 5.78 -4.67
C ASP A 84 9.07 7.13 -4.17
N GLY A 85 8.39 8.22 -4.52
CA GLY A 85 8.72 9.58 -4.07
C GLY A 85 8.09 9.99 -2.73
N ILE A 86 7.25 9.14 -2.12
CA ILE A 86 6.55 9.48 -0.89
C ILE A 86 7.47 9.27 0.31
N LYS A 87 7.71 10.36 1.03
CA LYS A 87 8.52 10.36 2.24
C LYS A 87 7.84 9.57 3.35
N TRP A 88 8.65 8.89 4.15
CA TRP A 88 8.17 8.23 5.34
C TRP A 88 7.64 9.25 6.36
N VAL A 89 6.65 8.86 7.16
CA VAL A 89 6.15 9.70 8.26
C VAL A 89 7.29 9.94 9.25
N GLY A 90 7.83 11.16 9.28
CA GLY A 90 8.95 11.55 10.14
C GLY A 90 10.30 11.73 9.44
N GLU A 91 10.39 11.51 8.12
CA GLU A 91 11.55 11.96 7.34
C GLU A 91 11.47 13.47 7.14
N ALA A 92 12.34 14.23 7.82
CA ALA A 92 12.44 15.67 7.63
C ALA A 92 12.86 16.01 6.19
N ASP A 93 12.33 17.12 5.66
CA ASP A 93 12.91 17.78 4.49
C ASP A 93 14.34 18.23 4.85
N CYS A 94 15.33 17.45 4.42
CA CYS A 94 16.74 17.85 4.44
C CYS A 94 16.99 19.00 3.47
#